data_AF-A0A7W1XSY1-F1
#
_entry.id   AF-A0A7W1XSY1-F1
#
_cell.length_a   1.000
_cell.length_b   1.000
_cell.length_c   1.000
_cell.angle_alpha   90.00
_cell.angle_beta   90.00
_cell.angle_gamma   90.00
#
_symmetry.space_group_name_H-M   'P 1'
#
loop_
_entity.id
_entity.type
_entity.pdbx_description
1 polymer ?
#
loop_
_entity_poly.entity_id
_entity_poly.type
_entity_poly.pdbx_seq_one_letter_code
_entity_poly.pdbx_strand_id
1 'polypeptide(L)'
;MVTAVLFAASIFMLSVIRMIPGNAVAPVLIIVGTLMIKSVQEIPFSDFSEGFPAFLIIACIPLTSSIADGLAFDFIAYPLPKIAAGKWRQVPYMVYLIAGLFLMHFIASALMIH
;
A
#
# COMPACT_ATOMS: atom_id res chain seq x y z
N MET A 1 10.39 -13.92 17.32
CA MET A 1 11.37 -13.66 18.41
C MET A 1 12.77 -13.39 17.86
N VAL A 2 13.34 -14.26 17.02
CA VAL A 2 14.69 -14.03 16.43
C VAL A 2 14.78 -12.73 15.61
N THR A 3 13.74 -12.41 14.82
CA THR A 3 13.67 -11.16 14.05
C THR A 3 13.70 -9.91 14.92
N ALA A 4 13.00 -9.91 16.06
CA ALA A 4 12.97 -8.79 16.98
C ALA A 4 14.34 -8.55 17.63
N VAL A 5 15.05 -9.62 18.00
CA VAL A 5 16.41 -9.54 18.55
C VAL A 5 17.41 -9.02 17.51
N LEU A 6 17.33 -9.51 16.27
CA LEU A 6 18.17 -9.02 15.17
C LEU A 6 17.88 -7.54 14.82
N PHE A 7 16.61 -7.13 14.85
CA PHE A 7 16.24 -5.74 14.60
C PHE A 7 16.74 -4.82 15.72
N ALA A 8 16.65 -5.25 16.98
CA ALA A 8 17.22 -4.53 18.11
C ALA A 8 18.76 -4.42 18.01
N ALA A 9 19.43 -5.50 17.60
CA ALA A 9 20.88 -5.48 17.36
C ALA A 9 21.30 -4.53 16.22
N SER A 10 20.45 -4.36 15.19
CA SER A 10 20.70 -3.45 14.06
C SER A 10 20.80 -1.97 14.47
N ILE A 11 20.21 -1.59 15.62
CA ILE A 11 20.31 -0.22 16.15
C ILE A 11 21.77 0.18 16.44
N PHE A 12 22.65 -0.77 16.80
CA PHE A 12 24.08 -0.48 16.97
C PHE A 12 24.79 -0.21 15.63
N MET A 13 24.32 -0.82 14.54
CA MET A 13 24.84 -0.62 13.19
C MET A 13 24.37 0.68 12.53
N LEU A 14 23.34 1.36 13.07
CA LEU A 14 22.86 2.64 12.55
C LEU A 14 23.96 3.71 12.48
N SER A 15 24.90 3.71 13.44
CA SER A 15 26.04 4.64 13.44
C SER A 15 26.94 4.46 12.20
N VAL A 16 27.16 3.21 11.78
CA VAL A 16 27.95 2.86 10.59
C VAL A 16 27.21 3.24 9.31
N ILE A 17 25.89 3.01 9.26
CA ILE A 17 25.05 3.33 8.09
C ILE A 17 25.05 4.83 7.78
N ARG A 18 25.16 5.71 8.80
CA ARG A 18 25.23 7.16 8.61
C ARG A 18 26.49 7.65 7.91
N MET A 19 27.56 6.84 7.85
CA MET A 19 28.78 7.18 7.12
C MET A 19 28.63 6.97 5.61
N ILE A 20 27.56 6.30 5.15
CA ILE A 20 27.33 6.01 3.74
C ILE A 20 26.82 7.28 3.03
N PRO A 21 27.47 7.70 1.94
CA PRO A 21 27.00 8.81 1.11
C PRO A 21 25.56 8.57 0.61
N GLY A 22 24.69 9.58 0.71
CA GLY A 22 23.27 9.45 0.35
C GLY A 22 23.01 9.08 -1.12
N ASN A 23 23.93 9.41 -2.02
CA ASN A 23 23.88 9.02 -3.43
C ASN A 23 24.01 7.49 -3.64
N ALA A 24 24.61 6.75 -2.70
CA ALA A 24 24.71 5.30 -2.76
C ALA A 24 23.39 4.60 -2.42
N VAL A 25 22.42 5.29 -1.80
CA VAL A 25 21.13 4.73 -1.39
C VAL A 25 20.18 4.56 -2.58
N ALA A 26 20.22 5.49 -3.55
CA ALA A 26 19.35 5.48 -4.71
C ALA A 26 19.40 4.17 -5.54
N PRO A 27 20.59 3.68 -6.00
CA PRO A 27 20.65 2.42 -6.76
C PRO A 27 20.20 1.21 -5.94
N VAL A 28 20.44 1.22 -4.63
CA VAL A 28 19.97 0.16 -3.72
C VAL A 28 18.45 0.12 -3.69
N LEU A 29 17.78 1.27 -3.54
CA LEU A 29 16.32 1.35 -3.54
C LEU A 29 15.70 0.93 -4.88
N ILE A 30 16.35 1.22 -6.01
CA ILE A 30 15.88 0.77 -7.33
C ILE A 30 15.90 -0.76 -7.42
N ILE A 31 17.00 -1.40 -6.99
CA ILE A 31 17.11 -2.86 -6.99
C ILE A 31 16.08 -3.48 -6.05
N VAL A 32 15.96 -2.96 -4.82
CA VAL A 32 14.98 -3.46 -3.84
C VAL A 32 13.55 -3.29 -4.36
N GLY A 33 13.20 -2.15 -4.94
CA GLY A 33 11.90 -1.94 -5.57
C GLY A 33 11.61 -2.93 -6.70
N THR A 34 12.64 -3.23 -7.52
CA THR A 34 12.54 -4.24 -8.58
C THR A 34 12.31 -5.65 -8.01
N LEU A 35 12.90 -5.97 -6.86
CA LEU A 35 12.62 -7.25 -6.19
C LEU A 35 11.20 -7.30 -5.62
N MET A 36 10.69 -6.18 -5.10
CA MET A 36 9.33 -6.09 -4.55
C MET A 36 8.24 -6.16 -5.61
N ILE A 37 8.50 -5.66 -6.83
CA ILE A 37 7.50 -5.74 -7.91
C ILE A 37 7.18 -7.17 -8.31
N LYS A 38 8.05 -8.13 -8.00
CA LYS A 38 7.80 -9.55 -8.22
C LYS A 38 6.52 -10.02 -7.51
N SER A 39 6.22 -9.49 -6.32
CA SER A 39 4.99 -9.82 -5.59
C SER A 39 3.72 -9.38 -6.33
N VAL A 40 3.81 -8.38 -7.21
CA VAL A 40 2.68 -7.98 -8.06
C VAL A 40 2.29 -9.11 -9.03
N GLN A 41 3.23 -9.96 -9.45
CA GLN A 41 2.95 -11.09 -10.33
C GLN A 41 2.09 -12.18 -9.67
N GLU A 42 2.02 -12.20 -8.33
CA GLU A 42 1.19 -13.15 -7.58
C GLU A 42 -0.29 -12.71 -7.51
N ILE A 43 -0.61 -11.49 -7.97
CA ILE A 43 -1.98 -10.96 -8.00
C ILE A 43 -2.76 -11.64 -9.14
N PRO A 44 -3.96 -12.19 -8.89
CA PRO A 44 -4.78 -12.84 -9.91
C PRO A 44 -5.46 -11.81 -10.82
N PHE A 45 -4.70 -11.20 -11.75
CA PHE A 45 -5.21 -10.22 -12.71
C PHE A 45 -6.28 -10.76 -13.67
N SER A 46 -6.47 -12.08 -13.75
CA SER A 46 -7.58 -12.70 -14.48
C SER A 46 -8.94 -12.46 -13.82
N ASP A 47 -8.99 -12.22 -12.51
CA ASP A 47 -10.20 -11.78 -11.82
C ASP A 47 -10.21 -10.25 -11.77
N PHE A 48 -11.12 -9.63 -12.52
CA PHE A 48 -11.28 -8.17 -12.54
C PHE A 48 -11.51 -7.58 -11.14
N SER A 49 -12.16 -8.34 -10.25
CA SER A 49 -12.47 -7.88 -8.90
C SER A 49 -11.25 -7.81 -7.97
N GLU A 50 -10.13 -8.43 -8.35
CA GLU A 50 -8.84 -8.37 -7.67
C GLU A 50 -7.84 -7.50 -8.45
N GLY A 51 -7.81 -7.64 -9.77
CA GLY A 51 -6.89 -6.94 -10.66
C GLY A 51 -7.16 -5.44 -10.77
N PHE A 52 -8.43 -5.01 -10.76
CA PHE A 52 -8.77 -3.59 -10.85
C PHE A 52 -8.30 -2.80 -9.61
N PRO A 53 -8.59 -3.23 -8.37
CA PRO A 53 -8.04 -2.58 -7.17
C PRO A 53 -6.50 -2.58 -7.16
N ALA A 54 -5.87 -3.72 -7.43
CA ALA A 54 -4.41 -3.83 -7.48
C ALA A 54 -3.75 -2.85 -8.47
N PHE A 55 -4.37 -2.64 -9.65
CA PHE A 55 -3.91 -1.63 -10.59
C PHE A 55 -4.06 -0.21 -10.03
N LEU A 56 -5.20 0.06 -9.38
CA LEU A 56 -5.56 1.36 -8.82
C LEU A 56 -4.57 1.79 -7.75
N ILE A 57 -4.22 0.92 -6.79
CA ILE A 57 -3.20 1.23 -5.76
C ILE A 57 -1.82 1.48 -6.35
N ILE A 58 -1.39 0.66 -7.33
CA ILE A 58 -0.06 0.80 -7.98
C ILE A 58 0.04 2.14 -8.71
N ALA A 59 -1.05 2.60 -9.34
CA ALA A 59 -1.09 3.88 -10.04
C ALA A 59 -1.30 5.07 -9.09
N CYS A 60 -2.18 4.94 -8.10
CA CYS A 60 -2.56 6.05 -7.23
C CYS A 60 -1.44 6.45 -6.26
N ILE A 61 -0.67 5.53 -5.68
CA ILE A 61 0.41 5.86 -4.74
C ILE A 61 1.41 6.89 -5.34
N PRO A 62 2.01 6.66 -6.53
CA PRO A 62 2.92 7.65 -7.12
C PRO A 62 2.18 8.91 -7.58
N LEU A 63 0.91 8.80 -8.00
CA LEU A 63 0.11 9.94 -8.45
C LEU A 63 -0.25 10.91 -7.31
N THR A 64 -0.58 10.38 -6.13
CA THR A 64 -0.89 11.18 -4.93
C THR A 64 0.36 11.63 -4.19
N SER A 65 1.55 11.13 -4.57
CA SER A 65 2.79 11.30 -3.81
C SER A 65 2.68 10.87 -2.34
N SER A 66 1.67 10.05 -2.02
CA SER A 66 1.30 9.67 -0.66
C SER A 66 0.80 8.24 -0.66
N ILE A 67 1.57 7.37 0.02
CA ILE A 67 1.22 5.95 0.17
C ILE A 67 -0.12 5.82 0.90
N ALA A 68 -0.37 6.68 1.90
CA ALA A 68 -1.60 6.65 2.68
C ALA A 68 -2.83 6.98 1.84
N ASP A 69 -2.76 8.03 1.00
CA ASP A 69 -3.90 8.44 0.17
C ASP A 69 -4.16 7.44 -0.96
N GLY A 70 -3.10 6.89 -1.57
CA GLY A 70 -3.25 5.85 -2.59
C GLY A 70 -3.90 4.58 -2.03
N LEU A 71 -3.48 4.16 -0.83
CA LEU A 71 -4.07 3.04 -0.10
C LEU A 71 -5.52 3.32 0.32
N ALA A 72 -5.84 4.55 0.73
CA ALA A 72 -7.20 4.96 1.08
C ALA A 72 -8.16 4.82 -0.11
N PHE A 73 -7.75 5.32 -1.28
CA PHE A 73 -8.52 5.18 -2.52
C PHE A 73 -8.74 3.72 -2.89
N ASP A 74 -7.71 2.89 -2.78
CA ASP A 74 -7.81 1.47 -3.07
C ASP A 74 -8.73 0.72 -2.10
N PHE A 75 -8.64 0.97 -0.79
CA PHE A 75 -9.54 0.34 0.18
C PHE A 75 -11.01 0.68 -0.09
N ILE A 76 -11.30 1.89 -0.56
CA ILE A 76 -12.64 2.29 -1.00
C ILE A 76 -13.03 1.56 -2.29
N ALA A 77 -12.10 1.44 -3.23
CA ALA A 77 -12.34 0.83 -4.55
C ALA A 77 -12.48 -0.70 -4.49
N TYR A 78 -11.71 -1.39 -3.65
CA TYR A 78 -11.65 -2.85 -3.55
C TYR A 78 -13.02 -3.55 -3.38
N PRO A 79 -13.91 -3.13 -2.47
CA PRO A 79 -15.22 -3.75 -2.35
C PRO A 79 -16.14 -3.48 -3.55
N LEU A 80 -15.94 -2.40 -4.32
CA LEU A 80 -16.87 -1.99 -5.38
C LEU A 80 -17.02 -3.05 -6.50
N PRO A 81 -15.95 -3.57 -7.13
CA PRO A 81 -16.06 -4.65 -8.11
C PRO A 81 -16.69 -5.92 -7.55
N LYS A 82 -16.37 -6.28 -6.29
CA LYS A 82 -16.92 -7.49 -5.65
C LYS A 82 -18.41 -7.35 -5.32
N ILE A 83 -18.86 -6.16 -4.95
CA ILE A 83 -20.29 -5.87 -4.80
C ILE A 83 -20.99 -5.95 -6.16
N ALA A 84 -20.44 -5.32 -7.20
CA ALA A 84 -21.00 -5.34 -8.55
C ALA A 84 -21.09 -6.75 -9.15
N ALA A 85 -20.12 -7.62 -8.83
CA ALA A 85 -20.10 -9.03 -9.21
C ALA A 85 -20.98 -9.94 -8.32
N GLY A 86 -21.70 -9.39 -7.33
CA GLY A 86 -22.54 -10.17 -6.40
C GLY A 86 -21.76 -11.01 -5.37
N LYS A 87 -20.44 -10.83 -5.28
CA LYS A 87 -19.51 -11.55 -4.38
C LYS A 87 -19.26 -10.82 -3.05
N TRP A 88 -20.19 -9.98 -2.59
CA TRP A 88 -20.06 -9.15 -1.39
C TRP A 88 -19.65 -9.88 -0.11
N ARG A 89 -20.02 -11.16 0.05
CA ARG A 89 -19.62 -12.01 1.20
C ARG A 89 -18.17 -12.49 1.19
N GLN A 90 -17.45 -12.36 0.07
CA GLN A 90 -16.03 -12.76 -0.02
C GLN A 90 -15.09 -11.69 0.56
N VAL A 91 -15.60 -10.47 0.78
CA VAL A 91 -14.83 -9.39 1.39
C VAL A 91 -15.02 -9.45 2.90
N PRO A 92 -13.94 -9.53 3.69
CA PRO A 92 -14.03 -9.53 5.14
C PRO A 92 -14.62 -8.21 5.65
N TYR A 93 -15.44 -8.28 6.70
CA TYR A 93 -16.17 -7.12 7.23
C TYR A 93 -15.25 -5.93 7.60
N MET A 94 -14.01 -6.20 8.03
CA MET A 94 -13.01 -5.16 8.32
C MET A 94 -12.70 -4.27 7.12
N VAL A 95 -12.73 -4.79 5.89
CA VAL A 95 -12.43 -3.98 4.70
C VAL A 95 -13.54 -2.99 4.44
N TYR A 96 -14.81 -3.35 4.66
CA TYR A 96 -15.91 -2.39 4.56
C TYR A 96 -15.84 -1.30 5.64
N LEU A 97 -15.43 -1.65 6.86
CA LEU A 97 -15.24 -0.68 7.94
C LEU A 97 -14.12 0.31 7.61
N ILE A 98 -12.97 -0.20 7.12
CA ILE A 98 -11.82 0.62 6.73
C ILE A 98 -12.18 1.52 5.53
N ALA A 99 -12.86 0.96 4.52
CA ALA A 99 -13.36 1.72 3.37
C ALA A 99 -14.28 2.87 3.83
N GLY A 100 -15.22 2.60 4.74
CA GLY A 100 -16.10 3.62 5.30
C GLY A 100 -15.36 4.70 6.08
N LEU A 101 -14.33 4.33 6.85
CA LEU A 101 -13.50 5.28 7.60
C LEU A 101 -12.69 6.19 6.68
N PHE A 102 -12.05 5.63 5.64
CA PHE A 102 -11.31 6.43 4.65
C PHE A 102 -12.23 7.32 3.83
N LEU A 103 -13.42 6.84 3.47
CA LEU A 103 -14.40 7.63 2.74
C LEU A 103 -14.89 8.82 3.58
N MET A 104 -15.14 8.61 4.88
CA MET A 104 -15.46 9.69 5.82
C MET A 104 -14.30 10.68 5.96
N HIS A 105 -13.06 10.20 6.05
CA HIS A 105 -11.87 11.05 6.10
C HIS A 105 -11.75 11.93 4.85
N PHE A 106 -11.97 11.36 3.66
CA PHE A 106 -11.86 12.09 2.40
C PHE A 106 -12.96 13.16 2.28
N ILE A 107 -14.18 12.85 2.68
CA ILE A 107 -15.29 13.82 2.72
C ILE A 107 -15.00 14.93 3.74
N ALA A 108 -14.51 14.58 4.94
CA ALA A 108 -14.17 15.56 5.97
C ALA A 108 -13.03 16.48 5.51
N SER A 109 -11.99 15.92 4.90
CA SER A 109 -10.90 16.67 4.30
C SER A 109 -11.40 17.62 3.21
N ALA A 110 -12.24 17.13 2.28
CA ALA A 110 -12.83 17.93 1.22
C ALA A 110 -13.72 19.07 1.75
N LEU A 111 -14.43 18.86 2.86
CA LEU A 111 -15.29 19.87 3.48
C LEU A 111 -14.51 20.92 4.28
N MET A 112 -13.39 20.52 4.90
CA MET A 112 -12.51 21.40 5.69
C MET A 112 -11.58 22.26 4.84
N ILE A 113 -11.40 21.88 3.56
CA ILE A 113 -10.71 22.69 2.55
C ILE A 113 -11.60 23.84 2.03
N HIS A 114 -12.90 23.85 2.38
CA HIS A 114 -13.81 24.93 2.00
C HIS A 114 -13.90 26.07 3.03
#